data_AF-A0A954H0C2-F1
#
_entry.id   AF-A0A954H0C2-F1
#
_cell.length_a   1.000
_cell.length_b   1.000
_cell.length_c   1.000
_cell.angle_alpha   90.00
_cell.angle_beta   90.00
_cell.angle_gamma   90.00
#
_symmetry.space_group_name_H-M   'P 1'
#
loop_
_entity.id
_entity.type
_entity.pdbx_description
1 polymer ?
#
loop_
_entity_poly.entity_id
_entity_poly.type
_entity_poly.pdbx_seq_one_letter_code
_entity_poly.pdbx_strand_id
1 'polypeptide(L)'
;MFHEAAAKMYAAFMSELCRFMIDAEIATDETIRGCTDAELRQLEQQLSISLPISMAECLRQIGHACGRLMDGDLFGADAFEGAREVAVELTAAKDSPWRLPENMIPYLQHQGYEFLFVDPHAGDDPPVWLYVETEPEPKEWAPSFTAWLREAAISAVECKPWNEEVCREISLHRDDWTSRRKTLDEYDSEAGQIRRSLIARLSQRDRELGRITGPIEFQEIWNREFPQSELCRKLNTEGKRIPWGWISPREA
;
A
#
# COMPACT_ATOMS: atom_id res chain seq x y z
N MET A 1 -10.67 17.93 21.72
CA MET A 1 -10.88 18.73 20.50
C MET A 1 -9.92 18.31 19.39
N PHE A 2 -8.59 18.32 19.57
CA PHE A 2 -7.63 17.87 18.55
C PHE A 2 -7.78 16.39 18.14
N HIS A 3 -7.92 15.48 19.12
CA HIS A 3 -8.07 14.04 18.85
C HIS A 3 -9.35 13.71 18.05
N GLU A 4 -10.44 14.45 18.29
CA GLU A 4 -11.72 14.26 17.57
C GLU A 4 -11.65 14.76 16.13
N ALA A 5 -10.92 15.85 15.88
CA ALA A 5 -10.69 16.35 14.52
C ALA A 5 -9.82 15.38 13.70
N ALA A 6 -8.76 14.83 14.32
CA ALA A 6 -7.91 13.81 13.70
C ALA A 6 -8.71 12.55 13.35
N ALA A 7 -9.48 12.01 14.28
CA ALA A 7 -10.34 10.84 14.03
C ALA A 7 -11.32 11.06 12.87
N LYS A 8 -11.95 12.25 12.79
CA LYS A 8 -12.84 12.59 11.66
C LYS A 8 -12.10 12.63 10.32
N MET A 9 -10.86 13.13 10.29
CA MET A 9 -10.04 13.17 9.08
C MET A 9 -9.71 11.76 8.59
N TYR A 10 -9.24 10.87 9.46
CA TYR A 10 -8.94 9.48 9.09
C TYR A 10 -10.21 8.72 8.69
N ALA A 11 -11.32 8.90 9.40
CA ALA A 11 -12.60 8.28 9.06
C ALA A 11 -13.12 8.74 7.67
N ALA A 12 -12.95 10.02 7.34
CA ALA A 12 -13.30 10.56 6.02
C ALA A 12 -12.43 9.94 4.92
N PHE A 13 -11.11 9.87 5.12
CA PHE A 13 -10.19 9.19 4.21
C PHE A 13 -10.58 7.72 3.99
N MET A 14 -10.87 6.97 5.06
CA MET A 14 -11.26 5.55 4.93
C MET A 14 -12.59 5.39 4.19
N SER A 15 -13.54 6.32 4.39
CA SER A 15 -14.82 6.31 3.67
C SER A 15 -14.62 6.57 2.17
N GLU A 16 -13.75 7.52 1.83
CA GLU A 16 -13.35 7.79 0.43
C GLU A 16 -12.66 6.58 -0.19
N LEU A 17 -11.73 5.95 0.53
CA LEU A 17 -11.04 4.74 0.09
C LEU A 17 -12.02 3.60 -0.19
N CYS A 18 -12.96 3.33 0.72
CA CYS A 18 -13.97 2.29 0.52
C CYS A 18 -14.84 2.59 -0.71
N ARG A 19 -15.24 3.84 -0.91
CA ARG A 19 -15.98 4.26 -2.11
C ARG A 19 -15.16 3.99 -3.37
N PHE A 20 -13.89 4.38 -3.38
CA PHE A 20 -12.98 4.13 -4.48
C PHE A 20 -12.85 2.63 -4.80
N MET A 21 -12.70 1.77 -3.78
CA MET A 21 -12.62 0.32 -3.96
C MET A 21 -13.91 -0.29 -4.54
N ILE A 22 -15.08 0.21 -4.11
CA ILE A 22 -16.37 -0.24 -4.65
C ILE A 22 -16.52 0.20 -6.11
N ASP A 23 -16.25 1.48 -6.41
CA ASP A 23 -16.35 2.03 -7.76
C ASP A 23 -15.38 1.35 -8.74
N ALA A 24 -14.24 0.88 -8.24
CA ALA A 24 -13.24 0.12 -9.00
C ALA A 24 -13.45 -1.40 -9.01
N GLU A 25 -14.56 -1.90 -8.45
CA GLU A 25 -14.90 -3.33 -8.35
C GLU A 25 -13.82 -4.19 -7.65
N ILE A 26 -13.01 -3.57 -6.78
CA ILE A 26 -12.11 -4.28 -5.86
C ILE A 26 -12.93 -4.92 -4.73
N ALA A 27 -13.97 -4.23 -4.29
CA ALA A 27 -14.88 -4.68 -3.24
C ALA A 27 -16.34 -4.36 -3.61
N THR A 28 -17.25 -4.88 -2.81
CA THR A 28 -18.69 -4.59 -2.81
C THR A 28 -19.10 -4.22 -1.38
N ASP A 29 -20.30 -3.67 -1.20
CA ASP A 29 -20.85 -3.36 0.12
C ASP A 29 -20.91 -4.63 1.01
N GLU A 30 -21.11 -5.82 0.41
CA GLU A 30 -21.18 -7.09 1.13
C GLU A 30 -19.80 -7.66 1.50
N THR A 31 -18.73 -7.24 0.83
CA THR A 31 -17.36 -7.76 1.04
C THR A 31 -16.48 -6.79 1.83
N ILE A 32 -17.01 -5.63 2.22
CA ILE A 32 -16.40 -4.70 3.16
C ILE A 32 -17.02 -4.94 4.52
N ARG A 33 -16.19 -5.29 5.51
CA ARG A 33 -16.65 -5.51 6.87
C ARG A 33 -15.58 -5.06 7.84
N GLY A 34 -15.95 -4.21 8.77
CA GLY A 34 -15.05 -3.67 9.78
C GLY A 34 -15.31 -4.20 11.18
N CYS A 35 -14.38 -3.88 12.07
CA CYS A 35 -14.46 -4.18 13.49
C CYS A 35 -15.34 -3.18 14.24
N THR A 36 -16.00 -3.66 15.27
CA THR A 36 -16.69 -2.87 16.27
C THR A 36 -15.71 -2.22 17.24
N ASP A 37 -16.12 -1.15 17.94
CA ASP A 37 -15.27 -0.53 18.97
C ASP A 37 -14.94 -1.48 20.13
N ALA A 38 -15.78 -2.51 20.36
CA ALA A 38 -15.51 -3.53 21.38
C ALA A 38 -14.36 -4.45 20.96
N GLU A 39 -14.34 -4.88 19.70
CA GLU A 39 -13.25 -5.68 19.13
C GLU A 39 -11.94 -4.89 19.09
N LEU A 40 -11.97 -3.61 18.70
CA LEU A 40 -10.77 -2.77 18.70
C LEU A 40 -10.18 -2.62 20.11
N ARG A 41 -11.01 -2.36 21.13
CA ARG A 41 -10.55 -2.30 22.53
C ARG A 41 -9.97 -3.63 23.01
N GLN A 42 -10.57 -4.74 22.60
CA GLN A 42 -10.06 -6.07 22.95
C GLN A 42 -8.70 -6.31 22.29
N LEU A 43 -8.53 -5.93 21.03
CA LEU A 43 -7.27 -6.03 20.30
C LEU A 43 -6.17 -5.19 20.96
N GLU A 44 -6.44 -3.93 21.29
CA GLU A 44 -5.52 -3.06 22.02
C GLU A 44 -5.09 -3.67 23.37
N GLN A 45 -6.05 -4.25 24.10
CA GLN A 45 -5.77 -4.93 25.37
C GLN A 45 -4.89 -6.18 25.17
N GLN A 46 -5.19 -6.99 24.15
CA GLN A 46 -4.41 -8.20 23.82
C GLN A 46 -2.97 -7.85 23.44
N LEU A 47 -2.79 -6.80 22.64
CA LEU A 47 -1.48 -6.35 22.19
C LEU A 47 -0.76 -5.47 23.23
N SER A 48 -1.45 -5.06 24.30
CA SER A 48 -0.94 -4.14 25.34
C SER A 48 -0.40 -2.82 24.76
N ILE A 49 -1.08 -2.30 23.75
CA ILE A 49 -0.72 -1.08 23.02
C ILE A 49 -1.98 -0.29 22.67
N SER A 50 -1.82 1.00 22.39
CA SER A 50 -2.85 1.80 21.72
C SER A 50 -2.60 1.79 20.22
N LEU A 51 -3.64 1.55 19.43
CA LEU A 51 -3.52 1.58 17.98
C LEU A 51 -3.39 3.03 17.49
N PRO A 52 -2.54 3.30 16.48
CA PRO A 52 -2.60 4.55 15.74
C PRO A 52 -4.02 4.80 15.20
N ILE A 53 -4.49 6.05 15.23
CA ILE A 53 -5.86 6.39 14.81
C ILE A 53 -6.12 5.92 13.37
N SER A 54 -5.16 6.11 12.46
CA SER A 54 -5.23 5.63 11.07
C SER A 54 -5.50 4.12 10.97
N MET A 55 -4.84 3.31 11.80
CA MET A 55 -5.05 1.86 11.83
C MET A 55 -6.40 1.51 12.46
N ALA A 56 -6.79 2.16 13.55
CA ALA A 56 -8.08 1.92 14.19
C ALA A 56 -9.25 2.25 13.24
N GLU A 57 -9.19 3.36 12.50
CA GLU A 57 -10.20 3.70 11.49
C GLU A 57 -10.20 2.72 10.31
N CYS A 58 -9.03 2.25 9.89
CA CYS A 58 -8.91 1.22 8.86
C CYS A 58 -9.62 -0.07 9.30
N LEU A 59 -9.29 -0.58 10.49
CA LEU A 59 -9.92 -1.79 11.03
C LEU A 59 -11.42 -1.60 11.25
N ARG A 60 -11.87 -0.40 11.64
CA ARG A 60 -13.31 -0.10 11.78
C ARG A 60 -14.07 -0.20 10.46
N GLN A 61 -13.42 -0.01 9.32
CA GLN A 61 -14.07 -0.09 8.00
C GLN A 61 -13.84 -1.45 7.31
N ILE A 62 -12.62 -1.98 7.36
CA ILE A 62 -12.19 -3.15 6.58
C ILE A 62 -11.42 -4.20 7.40
N GLY A 63 -11.53 -4.18 8.74
CA GLY A 63 -10.77 -5.07 9.62
C GLY A 63 -11.15 -6.54 9.58
N HIS A 64 -12.34 -6.90 9.08
CA HIS A 64 -12.81 -8.28 8.94
C HIS A 64 -12.92 -8.76 7.50
N ALA A 65 -13.07 -7.84 6.54
CA ALA A 65 -13.09 -8.12 5.12
C ALA A 65 -12.81 -6.82 4.33
N CYS A 66 -11.98 -6.91 3.29
CA CYS A 66 -11.55 -5.79 2.45
C CYS A 66 -11.75 -6.07 0.94
N GLY A 67 -12.69 -6.95 0.58
CA GLY A 67 -12.84 -7.43 -0.79
C GLY A 67 -11.54 -8.07 -1.29
N ARG A 68 -11.08 -7.63 -2.47
CA ARG A 68 -9.85 -8.12 -3.13
C ARG A 68 -8.62 -7.24 -2.90
N LEU A 69 -8.69 -6.29 -1.96
CA LEU A 69 -7.60 -5.33 -1.71
C LEU A 69 -6.30 -6.03 -1.30
N MET A 70 -6.41 -7.05 -0.45
CA MET A 70 -5.30 -7.79 0.16
C MET A 70 -5.29 -9.26 -0.32
N ASP A 71 -5.71 -9.52 -1.56
CA ASP A 71 -5.73 -10.88 -2.12
C ASP A 71 -4.31 -11.48 -2.11
N GLY A 72 -4.12 -12.56 -1.36
CA GLY A 72 -2.83 -13.23 -1.19
C GLY A 72 -2.07 -12.84 0.08
N ASP A 73 -2.56 -11.86 0.84
CA ASP A 73 -1.99 -11.42 2.11
C ASP A 73 -2.90 -11.79 3.29
N LEU A 74 -2.29 -11.97 4.46
CA LEU A 74 -3.03 -12.08 5.72
C LEU A 74 -3.11 -10.69 6.36
N PHE A 75 -4.30 -10.09 6.34
CA PHE A 75 -4.59 -8.72 6.82
C PHE A 75 -5.87 -8.67 7.67
N GLY A 76 -5.98 -7.68 8.55
CA GLY A 76 -7.17 -7.43 9.37
C GLY A 76 -6.99 -7.75 10.85
N ALA A 77 -8.06 -7.66 11.64
CA ALA A 77 -8.02 -7.90 13.08
C ALA A 77 -7.64 -9.35 13.43
N ASP A 78 -8.09 -10.31 12.63
CA ASP A 78 -7.76 -11.72 12.83
C ASP A 78 -6.34 -12.09 12.34
N ALA A 79 -5.67 -11.17 11.62
CA ALA A 79 -4.36 -11.40 11.03
C ALA A 79 -3.18 -11.07 11.96
N PHE A 80 -3.39 -10.27 13.02
CA PHE A 80 -2.30 -9.77 13.86
C PHE A 80 -1.48 -10.89 14.50
N GLU A 81 -2.13 -11.95 14.97
CA GLU A 81 -1.43 -13.09 15.57
C GLU A 81 -0.55 -13.80 14.53
N GLY A 82 -1.10 -14.14 13.36
CA GLY A 82 -0.34 -14.79 12.29
C GLY A 82 0.78 -13.90 11.72
N ALA A 83 0.54 -12.60 11.56
CA ALA A 83 1.58 -11.65 11.14
C ALA A 83 2.70 -11.55 12.17
N ARG A 84 2.37 -11.59 13.47
CA ARG A 84 3.35 -11.56 14.55
C ARG A 84 4.13 -12.87 14.65
N GLU A 85 3.48 -14.01 14.48
CA GLU A 85 4.14 -15.32 14.42
C GLU A 85 5.19 -15.36 13.31
N VAL A 86 4.82 -14.99 12.08
CA VAL A 86 5.74 -14.91 10.95
C VAL A 86 6.89 -13.94 11.25
N ALA A 87 6.59 -12.76 11.80
CA ALA A 87 7.61 -11.77 12.09
C ALA A 87 8.61 -12.23 13.16
N VAL A 88 8.13 -12.93 14.20
CA VAL A 88 9.01 -13.53 15.21
C VAL A 88 9.82 -14.67 14.61
N GLU A 89 9.22 -15.55 13.81
CA GLU A 89 9.93 -16.68 13.19
C GLU A 89 11.07 -16.20 12.28
N LEU A 90 10.76 -15.31 11.33
CA LEU A 90 11.74 -14.77 10.38
C LEU A 90 12.86 -14.02 11.07
N THR A 91 12.54 -13.24 12.09
CA THR A 91 13.55 -12.44 12.78
C THR A 91 14.26 -13.22 13.87
N ALA A 92 13.71 -14.27 14.45
CA ALA A 92 14.39 -15.09 15.46
C ALA A 92 15.42 -16.07 14.86
N ALA A 93 15.34 -16.35 13.55
CA ALA A 93 16.26 -17.23 12.84
C ALA A 93 17.73 -16.92 13.18
N LYS A 94 18.53 -17.97 13.37
CA LYS A 94 19.92 -17.87 13.89
C LYS A 94 20.79 -16.91 13.07
N ASP A 95 20.55 -16.86 11.77
CA ASP A 95 21.31 -16.07 10.82
C ASP A 95 20.61 -14.75 10.45
N SER A 96 19.44 -14.45 11.04
CA SER A 96 18.76 -13.18 10.80
C SER A 96 19.58 -12.04 11.43
N PRO A 97 19.98 -11.03 10.64
CA PRO A 97 20.78 -9.90 11.12
C PRO A 97 19.98 -8.86 11.90
N TRP A 98 18.65 -8.98 11.93
CA TRP A 98 17.75 -8.04 12.59
C TRP A 98 16.75 -8.78 13.49
N ARG A 99 16.22 -8.09 14.50
CA ARG A 99 15.22 -8.62 15.44
C ARG A 99 14.07 -7.63 15.54
N LEU A 100 12.83 -8.12 15.39
CA LEU A 100 11.65 -7.29 15.58
C LEU A 100 11.60 -6.79 17.04
N PRO A 101 11.55 -5.47 17.29
CA PRO A 101 11.31 -4.95 18.62
C PRO A 101 9.93 -5.34 19.14
N GLU A 102 9.84 -5.69 20.43
CA GLU A 102 8.60 -6.23 21.04
C GLU A 102 7.38 -5.31 20.95
N ASN A 103 7.62 -3.99 20.85
CA ASN A 103 6.61 -2.94 20.83
C ASN A 103 6.16 -2.53 19.41
N MET A 104 6.68 -3.18 18.37
CA MET A 104 6.22 -2.96 17.00
C MET A 104 4.94 -3.76 16.73
N ILE A 105 4.16 -3.28 15.76
CA ILE A 105 2.93 -3.94 15.33
C ILE A 105 3.10 -4.52 13.93
N PRO A 106 3.42 -5.82 13.79
CA PRO A 106 3.16 -6.55 12.55
C PRO A 106 1.65 -6.61 12.30
N TYR A 107 1.21 -6.19 11.11
CA TYR A 107 -0.22 -6.11 10.79
C TYR A 107 -0.59 -6.76 9.46
N LEU A 108 0.40 -7.13 8.65
CA LEU A 108 0.23 -7.86 7.41
C LEU A 108 1.43 -8.78 7.18
N GLN A 109 1.19 -9.99 6.70
CA GLN A 109 2.24 -10.86 6.18
C GLN A 109 1.87 -11.39 4.80
N HIS A 110 2.89 -11.62 3.98
CA HIS A 110 2.75 -12.24 2.67
C HIS A 110 3.50 -13.57 2.64
N GLN A 111 2.73 -14.66 2.61
CA GLN A 111 3.17 -16.06 2.45
C GLN A 111 4.35 -16.50 3.32
N GLY A 112 4.53 -15.89 4.49
CA GLY A 112 5.54 -16.29 5.47
C GLY A 112 6.98 -15.85 5.18
N TYR A 113 7.27 -15.06 4.14
CA TYR A 113 8.64 -14.59 3.85
C TYR A 113 8.83 -13.07 3.97
N GLU A 114 7.73 -12.32 4.09
CA GLU A 114 7.77 -10.89 4.36
C GLU A 114 6.58 -10.45 5.21
N PHE A 115 6.75 -9.34 5.93
CA PHE A 115 5.70 -8.74 6.72
C PHE A 115 5.83 -7.21 6.78
N LEU A 116 4.68 -6.55 6.91
CA LEU A 116 4.59 -5.12 7.17
C LEU A 116 4.33 -4.86 8.66
N PHE A 117 4.99 -3.83 9.17
CA PHE A 117 4.81 -3.40 10.54
C PHE A 117 4.86 -1.88 10.70
N VAL A 118 4.39 -1.40 11.85
CA VAL A 118 4.49 0.00 12.26
C VAL A 118 5.01 0.14 13.69
N ASP A 119 5.54 1.31 13.99
CA ASP A 119 5.77 1.76 15.38
C ASP A 119 4.51 2.47 15.90
N PRO A 120 3.80 1.94 16.91
CA PRO A 120 2.62 2.60 17.47
C PRO A 120 2.92 3.95 18.11
N HIS A 121 4.17 4.24 18.43
CA HIS A 121 4.59 5.49 19.06
C HIS A 121 5.02 6.56 18.04
N ALA A 122 5.03 6.25 16.73
CA ALA A 122 5.39 7.19 15.67
C ALA A 122 4.25 8.13 15.25
N GLY A 123 3.17 8.21 16.03
CA GLY A 123 2.05 9.12 15.85
C GLY A 123 0.78 8.44 15.34
N ASP A 124 -0.25 9.25 15.05
CA ASP A 124 -1.58 8.76 14.65
C ASP A 124 -1.60 8.09 13.26
N ASP A 125 -0.60 8.38 12.43
CA ASP A 125 -0.42 7.85 11.07
C ASP A 125 1.07 7.52 10.81
N PRO A 126 1.56 6.43 11.42
CA PRO A 126 2.97 6.12 11.45
C PRO A 126 3.48 5.66 10.08
N PRO A 127 4.78 5.79 9.79
CA PRO A 127 5.41 5.15 8.63
C PRO A 127 5.21 3.63 8.66
N VAL A 128 5.11 3.05 7.46
CA VAL A 128 5.02 1.60 7.28
C VAL A 128 6.38 1.06 6.89
N TRP A 129 6.80 -0.01 7.56
CA TRP A 129 8.05 -0.69 7.31
C TRP A 129 7.79 -2.08 6.73
N LEU A 130 8.67 -2.51 5.83
CA LEU A 130 8.68 -3.86 5.25
C LEU A 130 9.95 -4.58 5.65
N TYR A 131 9.80 -5.79 6.18
CA TYR A 131 10.88 -6.75 6.33
C TYR A 131 10.68 -7.90 5.34
N VAL A 132 11.76 -8.29 4.65
CA VAL A 132 11.80 -9.44 3.74
C VAL A 132 12.93 -10.35 4.21
N GLU A 133 12.70 -11.66 4.26
CA GLU A 133 13.67 -12.65 4.77
C GLU A 133 15.08 -12.51 4.19
N THR A 134 15.18 -12.16 2.89
CA THR A 134 16.46 -12.01 2.19
C THR A 134 17.20 -10.71 2.45
N GLU A 135 16.56 -9.74 3.12
CA GLU A 135 17.11 -8.41 3.35
C GLU A 135 17.71 -8.29 4.77
N PRO A 136 18.82 -7.56 4.92
CA PRO A 136 19.51 -7.48 6.20
C PRO A 136 18.80 -6.60 7.23
N GLU A 137 17.95 -5.68 6.79
CA GLU A 137 17.22 -4.77 7.66
C GLU A 137 15.88 -4.38 7.01
N PRO A 138 14.88 -4.00 7.82
CA PRO A 138 13.63 -3.49 7.28
C PRO A 138 13.86 -2.16 6.55
N LYS A 139 13.06 -1.91 5.52
CA LYS A 139 13.05 -0.65 4.78
C LYS A 139 11.74 0.08 5.00
N GLU A 140 11.79 1.42 4.97
CA GLU A 140 10.57 2.23 4.93
C GLU A 140 9.86 1.93 3.60
N TRP A 141 8.65 1.40 3.70
CA TRP A 141 7.80 1.04 2.57
C TRP A 141 6.89 2.19 2.15
N ALA A 142 6.37 2.93 3.14
CA ALA A 142 5.59 4.14 2.92
C ALA A 142 5.80 5.15 4.06
N PRO A 143 5.71 6.45 3.77
CA PRO A 143 5.93 7.51 4.76
C PRO A 143 4.81 7.65 5.81
N SER A 144 3.70 6.92 5.62
CA SER A 144 2.53 6.87 6.52
C SER A 144 1.65 5.65 6.18
N PHE A 145 0.85 5.19 7.13
CA PHE A 145 -0.08 4.08 6.97
C PHE A 145 -1.16 4.42 5.94
N THR A 146 -1.70 5.64 5.95
CA THR A 146 -2.70 6.06 4.96
C THR A 146 -2.12 6.17 3.55
N ALA A 147 -0.86 6.61 3.40
CA ALA A 147 -0.19 6.58 2.10
C ALA A 147 -0.04 5.14 1.57
N TRP A 148 0.41 4.21 2.42
CA TRP A 148 0.49 2.80 2.04
C TRP A 148 -0.87 2.26 1.59
N LEU A 149 -1.92 2.48 2.38
CA LEU A 149 -3.24 1.94 2.11
C LEU A 149 -3.86 2.51 0.83
N ARG A 150 -3.64 3.81 0.57
CA ARG A 150 -4.00 4.43 -0.71
C ARG A 150 -3.28 3.76 -1.88
N GLU A 151 -1.96 3.59 -1.79
CA GLU A 151 -1.20 2.95 -2.87
C GLU A 151 -1.59 1.48 -3.08
N ALA A 152 -1.92 0.75 -2.01
CA ALA A 152 -2.43 -0.62 -2.12
C ALA A 152 -3.75 -0.65 -2.92
N ALA A 153 -4.69 0.24 -2.60
CA ALA A 153 -5.96 0.32 -3.32
C ALA A 153 -5.78 0.73 -4.78
N ILE A 154 -4.93 1.70 -5.07
CA ILE A 154 -4.66 2.11 -6.45
C ILE A 154 -3.96 0.98 -7.22
N SER A 155 -2.95 0.35 -6.63
CA SER A 155 -2.22 -0.77 -7.25
C SER A 155 -3.15 -1.95 -7.55
N ALA A 156 -4.13 -2.23 -6.70
CA ALA A 156 -5.12 -3.27 -6.95
C ALA A 156 -5.97 -3.03 -8.22
N VAL A 157 -6.14 -1.76 -8.64
CA VAL A 157 -6.75 -1.41 -9.93
C VAL A 157 -5.76 -1.56 -11.07
N GLU A 158 -4.53 -1.06 -10.89
CA GLU A 158 -3.49 -0.97 -11.93
C GLU A 158 -2.82 -2.32 -12.26
N CYS A 159 -2.80 -3.28 -11.34
CA CYS A 159 -2.14 -4.58 -11.56
C CYS A 159 -2.87 -5.47 -12.58
N LYS A 160 -4.21 -5.36 -12.71
CA LYS A 160 -4.96 -6.18 -13.68
C LYS A 160 -4.50 -5.93 -15.13
N PRO A 161 -4.46 -4.67 -15.61
CA PRO A 161 -3.98 -4.40 -16.96
C PRO A 161 -2.49 -4.65 -17.20
N TRP A 162 -1.64 -4.51 -16.17
CA TRP A 162 -0.19 -4.76 -16.30
C TRP A 162 0.09 -6.21 -16.73
N ASN A 163 -0.59 -7.18 -16.11
CA ASN A 163 -0.44 -8.60 -16.46
C ASN A 163 -0.84 -8.89 -17.91
N GLU A 164 -1.86 -8.22 -18.43
CA GLU A 164 -2.28 -8.36 -19.82
C GLU A 164 -1.22 -7.82 -20.80
N GLU A 165 -0.62 -6.66 -20.49
CA GLU A 165 0.44 -6.08 -21.33
C GLU A 165 1.71 -6.94 -21.30
N VAL A 166 2.09 -7.46 -20.13
CA VAL A 166 3.22 -8.42 -20.01
C VAL A 166 2.97 -9.66 -20.86
N CYS A 167 1.78 -10.27 -20.77
CA CYS A 167 1.40 -11.41 -21.61
C CYS A 167 1.45 -11.08 -23.11
N ARG A 168 1.05 -9.86 -23.50
CA ARG A 168 1.13 -9.38 -24.87
C ARG A 168 2.58 -9.25 -25.34
N GLU A 169 3.44 -8.62 -24.56
CA GLU A 169 4.86 -8.43 -24.86
C GLU A 169 5.61 -9.77 -24.98
N ILE A 170 5.32 -10.73 -24.09
CA ILE A 170 5.83 -12.11 -24.19
C ILE A 170 5.43 -12.73 -25.53
N SER A 171 4.17 -12.54 -25.94
CA SER A 171 3.64 -13.11 -27.17
C SER A 171 4.25 -12.49 -28.42
N LEU A 172 4.56 -11.19 -28.42
CA LEU A 172 5.15 -10.46 -29.54
C LEU A 172 6.66 -10.65 -29.67
N HIS A 173 7.37 -10.83 -28.55
CA HIS A 173 8.82 -10.82 -28.48
C HIS A 173 9.40 -12.11 -27.90
N ARG A 174 8.79 -13.26 -28.19
CA ARG A 174 9.16 -14.57 -27.62
C ARG A 174 10.66 -14.87 -27.74
N ASP A 175 11.26 -14.54 -28.88
CA ASP A 175 12.67 -14.86 -29.17
C ASP A 175 13.68 -13.92 -28.48
N ASP A 176 13.24 -12.77 -27.96
CA ASP A 176 14.09 -11.77 -27.28
C ASP A 176 13.51 -11.36 -25.90
N TRP A 177 12.68 -12.21 -25.31
CA TRP A 177 11.92 -11.88 -24.10
C TRP A 177 12.81 -11.46 -22.93
N THR A 178 13.97 -12.11 -22.74
CA THR A 178 14.87 -11.80 -21.61
C THR A 178 15.40 -10.36 -21.67
N SER A 179 15.81 -9.91 -22.86
CA SER A 179 16.28 -8.53 -23.06
C SER A 179 15.12 -7.56 -22.88
N ARG A 180 13.97 -7.87 -23.49
CA ARG A 180 12.76 -7.05 -23.41
C ARG A 180 12.27 -6.89 -21.97
N ARG A 181 12.26 -7.97 -21.19
CA ARG A 181 11.89 -7.99 -19.78
C ARG A 181 12.78 -7.05 -18.98
N LYS A 182 14.11 -7.12 -19.16
CA LYS A 182 15.04 -6.23 -18.47
C LYS A 182 14.71 -4.75 -18.71
N THR A 183 14.41 -4.37 -19.95
CA THR A 183 14.01 -3.00 -20.28
C THR A 183 12.67 -2.61 -19.63
N LEU A 184 11.70 -3.52 -19.58
CA LEU A 184 10.43 -3.26 -18.88
C LEU A 184 10.64 -3.09 -17.37
N ASP A 185 11.49 -3.93 -16.76
CA ASP A 185 11.86 -3.83 -15.34
C ASP A 185 12.57 -2.49 -15.04
N GLU A 186 13.41 -2.00 -15.97
CA GLU A 186 14.05 -0.68 -15.87
C GLU A 186 13.01 0.46 -15.90
N TYR A 187 12.04 0.41 -16.82
CA TYR A 187 10.97 1.42 -16.89
C TYR A 187 10.09 1.38 -15.64
N ASP A 188 9.73 0.18 -15.16
CA ASP A 188 8.92 0.01 -13.95
C ASP A 188 9.64 0.56 -12.71
N SER A 189 10.95 0.29 -12.59
CA SER A 189 11.78 0.88 -11.54
C SER A 189 11.79 2.41 -11.59
N GLU A 190 11.94 3.01 -12.77
CA GLU A 190 11.94 4.47 -12.95
C GLU A 190 10.56 5.09 -12.67
N ALA A 191 9.47 4.49 -13.17
CA ALA A 191 8.11 4.92 -12.85
C ALA A 191 7.82 4.83 -11.34
N GLY A 192 8.25 3.72 -10.71
CA GLY A 192 8.16 3.53 -9.27
C GLY A 192 8.93 4.60 -8.48
N GLN A 193 10.09 5.06 -8.96
CA GLN A 193 10.83 6.16 -8.32
C GLN A 193 10.07 7.49 -8.41
N ILE A 194 9.48 7.80 -9.58
CA ILE A 194 8.66 8.99 -9.76
C ILE A 194 7.45 8.94 -8.81
N ARG A 195 6.78 7.78 -8.72
CA ARG A 195 5.61 7.56 -7.86
C ARG A 195 5.95 7.70 -6.38
N ARG A 196 7.03 7.05 -5.91
CA ARG A 196 7.53 7.19 -4.52
C ARG A 196 7.87 8.65 -4.18
N SER A 197 8.45 9.39 -5.12
CA SER A 197 8.75 10.82 -4.93
C SER A 197 7.47 11.66 -4.80
N LEU A 198 6.43 11.36 -5.59
CA LEU A 198 5.12 12.00 -5.45
C LEU A 198 4.48 11.68 -4.09
N ILE A 199 4.47 10.41 -3.68
CA ILE A 199 3.94 9.96 -2.39
C ILE A 199 4.61 10.71 -1.24
N ALA A 200 5.95 10.74 -1.21
CA ALA A 200 6.70 11.42 -0.15
C ALA A 200 6.35 12.92 -0.07
N ARG A 201 6.27 13.59 -1.22
CA ARG A 201 5.91 15.01 -1.29
C ARG A 201 4.48 15.28 -0.83
N LEU A 202 3.52 14.45 -1.21
CA LEU A 202 2.13 14.58 -0.77
C LEU A 202 1.98 14.31 0.72
N SER A 203 2.63 13.25 1.25
CA SER A 203 2.62 12.96 2.68
C SER A 203 3.23 14.09 3.52
N GLN A 204 4.29 14.75 3.03
CA GLN A 204 4.83 15.94 3.70
C GLN A 204 3.81 17.09 3.71
N ARG A 205 3.23 17.41 2.56
CA ARG A 205 2.22 18.48 2.42
C ARG A 205 0.97 18.21 3.26
N ASP A 206 0.55 16.96 3.35
CA ASP A 206 -0.62 16.52 4.09
C ASP A 206 -0.42 16.71 5.61
N ARG A 207 0.79 16.41 6.11
CA ARG A 207 1.18 16.74 7.50
C ARG A 207 1.16 18.25 7.76
N GLU A 208 1.67 19.06 6.83
CA GLU A 208 1.70 20.52 6.97
C GLU A 208 0.29 21.15 6.98
N LEU A 209 -0.64 20.56 6.23
CA LEU A 209 -2.01 21.07 6.07
C LEU A 209 -3.02 20.41 7.02
N GLY A 210 -2.64 19.36 7.75
CA GLY A 210 -3.55 18.59 8.60
C GLY A 210 -4.69 17.95 7.81
N ARG A 211 -4.37 17.34 6.67
CA ARG A 211 -5.30 16.62 5.78
C ARG A 211 -4.66 15.34 5.27
N ILE A 212 -5.40 14.54 4.49
CA ILE A 212 -4.86 13.35 3.81
C ILE A 212 -5.30 13.40 2.34
N THR A 213 -4.37 13.20 1.42
CA THR A 213 -4.66 13.05 -0.02
C THR A 213 -5.28 11.68 -0.26
N GLY A 214 -6.55 11.66 -0.67
CA GLY A 214 -7.28 10.44 -1.01
C GLY A 214 -6.86 9.80 -2.34
N PRO A 215 -7.36 8.59 -2.67
CA PRO A 215 -6.98 7.87 -3.89
C PRO A 215 -7.35 8.61 -5.17
N ILE A 216 -8.50 9.30 -5.22
CA ILE A 216 -8.95 10.02 -6.42
C ILE A 216 -8.06 11.24 -6.66
N GLU A 217 -7.86 12.08 -5.64
CA GLU A 217 -6.97 13.25 -5.74
C GLU A 217 -5.54 12.83 -6.14
N PHE A 218 -5.02 11.74 -5.56
CA PHE A 218 -3.70 11.23 -5.92
C PHE A 218 -3.63 10.87 -7.41
N GLN A 219 -4.61 10.12 -7.93
CA GLN A 219 -4.64 9.76 -9.35
C GLN A 219 -4.74 10.99 -10.25
N GLU A 220 -5.52 12.01 -9.89
CA GLU A 220 -5.60 13.26 -10.66
C GLU A 220 -4.25 14.00 -10.70
N ILE A 221 -3.51 14.02 -9.58
CA ILE A 221 -2.18 14.61 -9.53
C ILE A 221 -1.21 13.79 -10.38
N TRP A 222 -1.23 12.47 -10.24
CA TRP A 222 -0.39 11.55 -11.01
C TRP A 222 -0.63 11.69 -12.52
N ASN A 223 -1.89 11.67 -12.97
CA ASN A 223 -2.25 11.83 -14.37
C ASN A 223 -1.83 13.20 -14.95
N ARG A 224 -1.74 14.24 -14.11
CA ARG A 224 -1.23 15.55 -14.54
C ARG A 224 0.30 15.60 -14.63
N GLU A 225 0.99 14.95 -13.70
CA GLU A 225 2.44 15.08 -13.52
C GLU A 225 3.25 14.01 -14.27
N PHE A 226 2.81 12.75 -14.27
CA PHE A 226 3.53 11.66 -14.93
C PHE A 226 3.74 11.89 -16.43
N PRO A 227 2.76 12.42 -17.21
CA PRO A 227 2.98 12.74 -18.62
C PRO A 227 4.10 13.74 -18.87
N GLN A 228 4.44 14.56 -17.87
CA GLN A 228 5.49 15.57 -17.95
C GLN A 228 6.88 14.99 -17.61
N SER A 229 6.95 13.75 -17.11
CA SER A 229 8.21 13.08 -16.75
C SER A 229 9.10 12.80 -17.96
N GLU A 230 10.40 12.65 -17.71
CA GLU A 230 11.37 12.24 -18.75
C GLU A 230 11.08 10.83 -19.26
N LEU A 231 10.71 9.90 -18.37
CA LEU A 231 10.29 8.56 -18.73
C LEU A 231 9.13 8.55 -19.72
N CYS A 232 8.04 9.26 -19.42
CA CYS A 232 6.89 9.33 -20.33
C CYS A 232 7.27 9.91 -21.70
N ARG A 233 8.06 10.99 -21.72
CA ARG A 233 8.57 11.59 -22.96
C ARG A 233 9.43 10.61 -23.77
N LYS A 234 10.29 9.85 -23.10
CA LYS A 234 11.11 8.79 -23.70
C LYS A 234 10.24 7.69 -24.32
N LEU A 235 9.29 7.15 -23.55
CA LEU A 235 8.37 6.11 -24.03
C LEU A 235 7.59 6.56 -25.27
N ASN A 236 7.05 7.79 -25.25
CA ASN A 236 6.34 8.37 -26.39
C ASN A 236 7.24 8.53 -27.62
N THR A 237 8.48 8.99 -27.44
CA THR A 237 9.45 9.16 -28.53
C THR A 237 9.83 7.82 -29.16
N GLU A 238 9.91 6.76 -28.35
CA GLU A 238 10.20 5.40 -28.79
C GLU A 238 8.96 4.65 -29.32
N GLY A 239 7.79 5.30 -29.36
CA GLY A 239 6.52 4.67 -29.77
C GLY A 239 6.07 3.53 -28.86
N LYS A 240 6.52 3.53 -27.60
CA LYS A 240 6.16 2.51 -26.60
C LYS A 240 4.81 2.83 -25.99
N ARG A 241 4.00 1.79 -25.76
CA ARG A 241 2.76 1.92 -25.01
C ARG A 241 3.10 2.22 -23.55
N ILE A 242 2.50 3.26 -22.99
CA ILE A 242 2.53 3.50 -21.55
C ILE A 242 1.65 2.40 -20.92
N PRO A 243 2.19 1.57 -20.01
CA PRO A 243 1.43 0.50 -19.40
C PRO A 243 0.13 1.02 -18.79
N TRP A 244 -0.95 0.26 -18.97
CA TRP A 244 -2.23 0.60 -18.37
C TRP A 244 -2.08 0.64 -16.84
N GLY A 245 -2.62 1.69 -16.22
CA GLY A 245 -2.44 1.98 -14.80
C GLY A 245 -1.47 3.13 -14.54
N TRP A 246 -0.51 3.39 -15.44
CA TRP A 246 0.37 4.56 -15.29
C TRP A 246 -0.29 5.87 -15.74
N ILE A 247 -1.41 5.79 -16.46
CA ILE A 247 -2.29 6.90 -16.81
C ILE A 247 -3.73 6.38 -16.89
N SER A 248 -4.70 7.20 -16.50
CA SER A 248 -6.12 6.86 -16.64
C SER A 248 -6.51 6.66 -18.11
N PRO A 249 -7.33 5.64 -18.45
CA PRO A 249 -7.75 5.38 -19.83
C PRO A 249 -8.61 6.49 -20.45
N ARG A 250 -9.01 7.52 -19.70
CA ARG A 250 -9.75 8.66 -20.26
C ARG A 250 -8.87 9.62 -21.07
N GLU A 251 -7.55 9.47 -21.03
CA GLU A 251 -6.60 10.38 -21.70
C GLU A 251 -5.56 9.67 -22.59
N ALA A 252 -5.70 8.35 -22.81
CA ALA A 252 -4.80 7.55 -23.67
C ALA A 252 -5.40 7.25 -25.06
#